data_AF-A0A6V7R8Z9-F1
#
_entry.id   AF-A0A6V7R8Z9-F1
#
_cell.length_a   1.000
_cell.length_b   1.000
_cell.length_c   1.000
_cell.angle_alpha   90.00
_cell.angle_beta   90.00
_cell.angle_gamma   90.00
#
_symmetry.space_group_name_H-M   'P 1'
#
loop_
_entity.id
_entity.type
_entity.pdbx_description
1 polymer ?
#
loop_
_entity_poly.entity_id
_entity_poly.type
_entity_poly.pdbx_seq_one_letter_code
_entity_poly.pdbx_strand_id
1 'polypeptide(L)'
;MEENNGIVRKDTDYIQQLDYMTHAAFFPRFISYIIDVIVLWAVAQLTIIPILTVLEVRGVYFGIEALSIENIATTLLYFLYFTLMTFFLKQTLGKMILGISVISSKGTKLTFSQVFFRETVGRVISNTLLYLPYLAVLFTDSKIGLHDFIGDTYAVDNKYKEYGDVIKHEMHPHTERKLKEKEDFRQTADRTFD
;
A
#
# COMPACT_ATOMS: atom_id res chain seq x y z
N MET A 1 -38.02 -8.34 -19.49
CA MET A 1 -36.90 -7.41 -19.76
C MET A 1 -36.54 -6.59 -18.52
N GLU A 2 -37.50 -6.15 -17.69
CA GLU A 2 -37.22 -5.39 -16.46
C GLU A 2 -36.54 -6.21 -15.35
N GLU A 3 -36.93 -7.47 -15.16
CA GLU A 3 -36.37 -8.35 -14.12
C GLU A 3 -34.87 -8.62 -14.33
N ASN A 4 -34.48 -8.93 -15.58
CA ASN A 4 -33.07 -9.10 -15.94
C ASN A 4 -32.26 -7.80 -15.75
N ASN A 5 -32.85 -6.63 -16.03
CA ASN A 5 -32.21 -5.34 -15.81
C ASN A 5 -32.12 -4.97 -14.32
N GLY A 6 -33.02 -5.50 -13.48
CA GLY A 6 -33.00 -5.37 -12.03
C GLY A 6 -31.92 -6.25 -11.37
N ILE A 7 -31.77 -7.49 -11.82
CA ILE A 7 -30.72 -8.42 -11.36
C ILE A 7 -29.34 -7.86 -11.74
N VAL A 8 -29.14 -7.48 -13.01
CA VAL A 8 -27.90 -6.86 -13.50
C VAL A 8 -27.53 -5.61 -12.69
N ARG A 9 -28.50 -4.76 -12.32
CA ARG A 9 -28.23 -3.58 -11.50
C ARG A 9 -27.78 -3.94 -10.09
N LYS A 10 -28.40 -4.94 -9.45
CA LYS A 10 -28.00 -5.40 -8.11
C LYS A 10 -26.60 -6.02 -8.13
N ASP A 11 -26.32 -6.91 -9.08
CA ASP A 11 -25.02 -7.58 -9.18
C ASP A 11 -23.88 -6.57 -9.39
N THR A 12 -24.12 -5.58 -10.25
CA THR A 12 -23.18 -4.47 -10.48
C THR A 12 -22.94 -3.65 -9.19
N ASP A 13 -23.97 -3.42 -8.38
CA ASP A 13 -23.84 -2.69 -7.10
C ASP A 13 -23.07 -3.50 -6.05
N TYR A 14 -23.31 -4.80 -5.94
CA TYR A 14 -22.58 -5.68 -5.01
C TYR A 14 -21.10 -5.78 -5.34
N ILE A 15 -20.75 -5.95 -6.63
CA ILE A 15 -19.36 -5.94 -7.07
C ILE A 15 -18.70 -4.59 -6.78
N GLN A 16 -19.44 -3.50 -6.96
CA GLN A 16 -18.94 -2.15 -6.72
C GLN A 16 -18.73 -1.86 -5.22
N GLN A 17 -19.56 -2.44 -4.35
CA GLN A 17 -19.34 -2.45 -2.90
C GLN A 17 -18.14 -3.33 -2.51
N LEU A 18 -17.96 -4.46 -3.17
CA LEU A 18 -16.84 -5.36 -2.94
C LEU A 18 -15.51 -4.73 -3.36
N ASP A 19 -15.48 -4.02 -4.48
CA ASP A 19 -14.35 -3.21 -4.93
C ASP A 19 -14.03 -2.08 -3.94
N TYR A 20 -15.06 -1.41 -3.41
CA TYR A 20 -14.90 -0.41 -2.35
C TYR A 20 -14.32 -1.02 -1.05
N MET A 21 -14.79 -2.20 -0.64
CA MET A 21 -14.27 -2.94 0.52
C MET A 21 -12.88 -3.51 0.27
N THR A 22 -12.50 -3.68 -1.00
CA THR A 22 -11.17 -4.12 -1.41
C THR A 22 -10.14 -3.06 -1.06
N HIS A 23 -10.47 -1.76 -1.01
CA HIS A 23 -9.52 -0.75 -0.52
C HIS A 23 -9.29 -0.86 0.99
N ALA A 24 -8.06 -1.19 1.38
CA ALA A 24 -7.68 -1.38 2.77
C ALA A 24 -7.87 -0.08 3.56
N ALA A 25 -8.61 -0.15 4.68
CA ALA A 25 -8.85 0.98 5.56
C ALA A 25 -7.55 1.52 6.21
N PHE A 26 -7.62 2.73 6.75
CA PHE A 26 -6.47 3.38 7.40
C PHE A 26 -5.87 2.54 8.54
N PHE A 27 -6.70 2.03 9.45
CA PHE A 27 -6.26 1.30 10.65
C PHE A 27 -5.46 0.03 10.33
N PRO A 28 -5.91 -0.89 9.46
CA PRO A 28 -5.09 -2.02 9.04
C PRO A 28 -3.72 -1.60 8.47
N ARG A 29 -3.65 -0.51 7.70
CA ARG A 29 -2.37 0.02 7.22
C ARG A 29 -1.50 0.54 8.37
N PHE A 30 -2.09 1.24 9.33
CA PHE A 30 -1.39 1.74 10.51
C PHE A 30 -0.83 0.60 11.38
N ILE A 31 -1.63 -0.43 11.67
CA ILE A 31 -1.18 -1.60 12.44
C ILE A 31 -0.11 -2.38 11.66
N SER A 32 -0.26 -2.54 10.34
CA SER A 32 0.78 -3.18 9.50
C SER A 32 2.12 -2.46 9.64
N TYR A 33 2.10 -1.13 9.69
CA TYR A 33 3.31 -0.33 9.83
C TYR A 33 3.93 -0.47 11.22
N ILE A 34 3.13 -0.51 12.29
CA ILE A 34 3.65 -0.78 13.65
C ILE A 34 4.36 -2.13 13.69
N ILE A 35 3.77 -3.16 13.12
CA ILE A 35 4.38 -4.49 13.05
C ILE A 35 5.71 -4.44 12.28
N ASP A 36 5.74 -3.78 11.12
CA ASP A 36 6.97 -3.63 10.33
C ASP A 36 8.07 -2.89 11.10
N VAL A 37 7.73 -1.84 11.87
CA VAL A 37 8.68 -1.10 12.71
C VAL A 37 9.26 -1.99 13.82
N ILE A 38 8.44 -2.81 14.46
CA ILE A 38 8.90 -3.76 15.48
C ILE A 38 9.86 -4.79 14.86
N VAL A 39 9.53 -5.30 13.66
CA VAL A 39 10.40 -6.24 12.94
C VAL A 39 11.73 -5.58 12.60
N LEU A 40 11.71 -4.36 12.05
CA LEU A 40 12.93 -3.63 11.72
C LEU A 40 13.80 -3.34 12.94
N TRP A 41 13.17 -2.96 14.05
CA TRP A 41 13.87 -2.74 15.31
C TRP A 41 14.54 -4.03 15.81
N ALA A 42 13.82 -5.16 15.79
CA ALA A 42 14.37 -6.46 16.16
C ALA A 42 15.54 -6.87 15.25
N VAL A 43 15.41 -6.70 13.93
CA VAL A 43 16.47 -7.00 12.96
C VAL A 43 17.69 -6.12 13.22
N ALA A 44 17.51 -4.82 13.47
CA ALA A 44 18.62 -3.91 13.77
C ALA A 44 19.35 -4.30 15.07
N GLN A 45 18.61 -4.68 16.12
CA GLN A 45 19.19 -5.15 17.40
C GLN A 45 19.96 -6.46 17.26
N LEU A 46 19.51 -7.36 16.38
CA LEU A 46 20.16 -8.66 16.17
C LEU A 46 21.33 -8.60 15.20
N THR A 47 21.37 -7.61 14.30
CA THR A 47 22.36 -7.56 13.21
C THR A 47 23.23 -6.30 13.28
N ILE A 48 22.64 -5.13 13.02
CA ILE A 48 23.35 -3.85 12.90
C ILE A 48 24.13 -3.55 14.18
N ILE A 49 23.48 -3.55 15.34
CA ILE A 49 24.11 -3.12 16.61
C ILE A 49 25.28 -4.03 17.01
N PRO A 50 25.16 -5.38 17.00
CA PRO A 50 26.28 -6.26 17.28
C PRO A 50 27.44 -6.08 16.31
N ILE A 51 27.17 -6.00 15.00
CA ILE A 51 28.19 -5.83 13.97
C ILE A 51 28.96 -4.52 14.18
N LEU A 52 28.26 -3.40 14.36
CA LEU A 52 28.91 -2.10 14.57
C LEU A 52 29.65 -2.01 15.90
N THR A 53 29.18 -2.74 16.92
CA THR A 53 29.84 -2.81 18.23
C THR A 53 31.15 -3.61 18.14
N VAL A 54 31.14 -4.77 17.46
CA VAL A 54 32.34 -5.60 17.25
C VAL A 54 33.39 -4.89 16.39
N LEU A 55 32.94 -4.10 15.41
CA LEU A 55 33.82 -3.29 14.57
C LEU A 55 34.29 -1.99 15.25
N GLU A 56 33.81 -1.69 16.46
CA GLU A 56 34.12 -0.47 17.22
C GLU A 56 33.78 0.85 16.49
N VAL A 57 32.89 0.79 15.48
CA VAL A 57 32.52 1.95 14.66
C VAL A 57 31.18 2.58 15.06
N ARG A 58 30.51 2.05 16.09
CA ARG A 58 29.17 2.52 16.50
C ARG A 58 29.14 4.00 16.89
N GLY A 59 30.23 4.49 17.48
CA GLY A 59 30.38 5.90 17.89
C GLY A 59 30.91 6.83 16.80
N VAL A 60 31.13 6.35 15.57
CA VAL A 60 31.65 7.17 14.47
C VAL A 60 30.50 7.94 13.84
N TYR A 61 30.64 9.27 13.78
CA TYR A 61 29.67 10.18 13.17
C TYR A 61 30.34 11.19 12.25
N PHE A 62 29.62 11.60 11.21
CA PHE A 62 30.10 12.56 10.23
C PHE A 62 29.61 13.97 10.58
N GLY A 63 30.39 14.67 11.41
CA GLY A 63 30.14 16.07 11.81
C GLY A 63 29.01 16.25 12.82
N ILE A 64 27.85 15.62 12.61
CA ILE A 64 26.69 15.65 13.52
C ILE A 64 26.30 14.23 13.93
N GLU A 65 25.83 14.05 15.18
CA GLU A 65 25.41 12.75 15.72
C GLU A 65 24.30 12.08 14.90
N ALA A 66 23.43 12.87 14.26
CA ALA A 66 22.38 12.36 13.37
C ALA A 66 22.95 11.56 12.18
N LEU A 67 24.18 11.85 11.73
CA LEU A 67 24.88 11.15 10.67
C LEU A 67 25.89 10.12 11.23
N SER A 68 25.49 9.40 12.27
CA SER A 68 26.25 8.24 12.75
C SER A 68 26.18 7.07 11.78
N ILE A 69 27.20 6.21 11.79
CA ILE A 69 27.19 4.97 10.99
C ILE A 69 25.98 4.10 11.37
N GLU A 70 25.59 4.08 12.64
CA GLU A 70 24.40 3.38 13.12
C GLU A 70 23.12 3.93 12.47
N ASN A 71 22.93 5.25 12.45
CA ASN A 71 21.75 5.88 11.84
C ASN A 71 21.70 5.66 10.33
N ILE A 72 22.86 5.73 9.66
CA ILE A 72 22.95 5.47 8.22
C ILE A 72 22.58 4.01 7.92
N ALA A 73 23.15 3.05 8.66
CA ALA A 73 22.90 1.63 8.46
C ALA A 73 21.45 1.23 8.74
N THR A 74 20.86 1.76 9.83
CA THR A 74 19.44 1.51 10.18
C THR A 74 18.48 2.18 9.18
N THR A 75 18.80 3.38 8.69
CA THR A 75 18.02 4.06 7.64
C THR A 75 18.07 3.29 6.31
N LEU A 76 19.26 2.80 5.93
CA LEU A 76 19.40 1.94 4.75
C LEU A 76 18.59 0.65 4.90
N LEU A 77 18.65 -0.01 6.06
CA LEU A 77 17.84 -1.19 6.35
C LEU A 77 16.34 -0.90 6.19
N TYR A 78 15.86 0.24 6.72
CA TYR A 78 14.46 0.67 6.60
C TYR A 78 14.04 0.78 5.14
N PHE A 79 14.74 1.59 4.34
CA PHE A 79 14.36 1.81 2.93
C PHE A 79 14.50 0.54 2.09
N LEU A 80 15.55 -0.25 2.33
CA LEU A 80 15.77 -1.50 1.61
C LEU A 80 14.67 -2.51 1.92
N TYR A 81 14.31 -2.68 3.19
CA TYR A 81 13.20 -3.54 3.60
C TYR A 81 11.90 -3.16 2.89
N PHE A 82 11.45 -1.91 3.02
CA PHE A 82 10.17 -1.49 2.45
C PHE A 82 10.14 -1.57 0.92
N THR A 83 11.24 -1.17 0.27
CA THR A 83 11.36 -1.18 -1.19
C THR A 83 11.40 -2.59 -1.75
N LEU A 84 12.30 -3.46 -1.24
CA LEU A 84 12.45 -4.82 -1.76
C LEU A 84 11.23 -5.69 -1.45
N MET A 85 10.70 -5.61 -0.23
CA MET A 85 9.50 -6.38 0.16
C MET A 85 8.32 -6.00 -0.72
N THR A 86 8.08 -4.70 -0.92
CA THR A 86 7.01 -4.26 -1.81
C THR A 86 7.27 -4.65 -3.26
N PHE A 87 8.50 -4.50 -3.76
CA PHE A 87 8.78 -4.75 -5.16
C PHE A 87 8.61 -6.23 -5.53
N PHE A 88 9.12 -7.14 -4.70
CA PHE A 88 9.07 -8.57 -4.98
C PHE A 88 7.79 -9.24 -4.50
N LEU A 89 7.32 -8.90 -3.30
CA LEU A 89 6.23 -9.60 -2.63
C LEU A 89 4.92 -8.80 -2.65
N LYS A 90 4.95 -7.56 -3.16
CA LYS A 90 3.82 -6.62 -3.16
C LYS A 90 3.30 -6.29 -1.76
N GLN A 91 4.04 -6.69 -0.73
CA GLN A 91 3.64 -6.71 0.67
C GLN A 91 4.87 -6.66 1.55
N THR A 92 4.74 -5.99 2.70
CA THR A 92 5.68 -6.10 3.82
C THR A 92 5.17 -7.14 4.81
N LEU A 93 5.99 -7.58 5.77
CA LEU A 93 5.57 -8.62 6.74
C LEU A 93 4.33 -8.21 7.53
N GLY A 94 4.27 -6.96 8.01
CA GLY A 94 3.09 -6.45 8.70
C GLY A 94 1.85 -6.45 7.80
N LYS A 95 2.01 -6.13 6.51
CA LYS A 95 0.91 -6.17 5.53
C LYS A 95 0.49 -7.60 5.20
N MET A 96 1.42 -8.56 5.15
CA MET A 96 1.12 -9.98 4.98
C MET A 96 0.28 -10.52 6.12
N ILE A 97 0.66 -10.20 7.36
CA ILE A 97 -0.08 -10.61 8.57
C ILE A 97 -1.51 -10.11 8.54
N LEU A 98 -1.73 -8.89 8.02
CA LEU A 98 -3.07 -8.28 7.92
C LEU A 98 -3.76 -8.52 6.57
N GLY A 99 -3.19 -9.34 5.68
CA GLY A 99 -3.79 -9.68 4.39
C GLY A 99 -3.88 -8.52 3.39
N ILE A 100 -3.05 -7.47 3.52
CA ILE A 100 -3.08 -6.28 2.66
C ILE A 100 -2.03 -6.44 1.56
N SER A 101 -2.39 -6.36 0.27
CA SER A 101 -1.45 -6.29 -0.85
C SER A 101 -1.44 -4.96 -1.55
N VAL A 102 -0.41 -4.74 -2.35
CA VAL A 102 -0.25 -3.57 -3.18
C VAL A 102 -0.44 -3.96 -4.63
N ILE A 103 -1.28 -3.20 -5.32
CA ILE A 103 -1.50 -3.35 -6.76
C ILE A 103 -1.24 -2.03 -7.49
N SER A 104 -0.87 -2.13 -8.76
CA SER A 104 -0.79 -0.96 -9.66
C SER A 104 -2.19 -0.46 -9.95
N SER A 105 -2.37 0.86 -9.99
CA SER A 105 -3.64 1.46 -10.40
C SER A 105 -4.03 1.15 -11.84
N LYS A 106 -3.05 0.87 -12.69
CA LYS A 106 -3.23 0.57 -14.12
C LYS A 106 -3.48 -0.93 -14.37
N GLY A 107 -3.71 -1.74 -13.33
CA GLY A 107 -3.89 -3.19 -13.44
C GLY A 107 -2.65 -3.97 -13.90
N THR A 108 -1.50 -3.30 -14.04
CA THR A 108 -0.24 -3.86 -14.52
C THR A 108 0.63 -4.37 -13.38
N LYS A 109 1.74 -5.07 -13.72
CA LYS A 109 2.77 -5.40 -12.72
C LYS A 109 3.35 -4.10 -12.13
N LEU A 110 3.63 -4.11 -10.83
CA LEU A 110 4.29 -2.97 -10.17
C LEU A 110 5.64 -2.72 -10.81
N THR A 111 5.85 -1.49 -11.25
CA THR A 111 7.16 -1.06 -11.74
C THR A 111 8.06 -0.67 -10.56
N PHE A 112 9.37 -0.81 -10.76
CA PHE A 112 10.34 -0.42 -9.72
C PHE A 112 10.22 1.06 -9.35
N SER A 113 10.01 1.93 -10.34
CA SER A 113 9.83 3.37 -10.13
C SER A 113 8.62 3.68 -9.25
N GLN A 114 7.47 3.05 -9.49
CA GLN A 114 6.28 3.21 -8.65
C GLN A 114 6.56 2.86 -7.18
N VAL A 115 7.21 1.71 -6.96
CA VAL A 115 7.56 1.27 -5.60
C VAL A 115 8.58 2.20 -4.95
N PHE A 116 9.63 2.58 -5.67
CA PHE A 116 10.67 3.47 -5.16
C PHE A 116 10.13 4.85 -4.78
N PHE A 117 9.35 5.48 -5.65
CA PHE A 117 8.73 6.79 -5.35
C PHE A 117 7.73 6.68 -4.21
N ARG A 118 6.94 5.61 -4.15
CA ARG A 118 6.00 5.38 -3.06
C ARG A 118 6.69 5.20 -1.70
N GLU A 119 7.69 4.33 -1.62
CA GLU A 119 8.37 4.01 -0.37
C GLU A 119 9.40 5.06 0.03
N THR A 120 9.94 5.84 -0.91
CA THR A 120 10.94 6.88 -0.61
C THR A 120 10.25 8.23 -0.48
N VAL A 121 9.76 8.79 -1.59
CA VAL A 121 9.16 10.13 -1.62
C VAL A 121 7.85 10.16 -0.83
N GLY A 122 6.98 9.18 -1.06
CA GLY A 122 5.70 9.07 -0.35
C GLY A 122 5.86 8.94 1.16
N ARG A 123 6.81 8.12 1.64
CA ARG A 123 7.08 7.98 3.09
C ARG A 123 7.80 9.17 3.68
N VAL A 124 8.78 9.76 2.99
CA VAL A 124 9.49 10.95 3.50
C VAL A 124 8.47 12.08 3.72
N ILE A 125 7.62 12.35 2.72
CA ILE A 125 6.56 13.37 2.86
C ILE A 125 5.60 13.00 4.01
N SER A 126 5.19 11.74 4.11
CA SER A 126 4.29 11.28 5.16
C SER A 126 4.89 11.38 6.58
N ASN A 127 6.19 11.09 6.73
CA ASN A 127 6.90 11.16 8.00
C ASN A 127 7.21 12.62 8.40
N THR A 128 7.58 13.48 7.44
CA THR A 128 7.86 14.91 7.69
C THR A 128 6.60 15.67 8.12
N LEU A 129 5.42 15.25 7.65
CA LEU A 129 4.13 15.82 8.05
C LEU A 129 3.51 15.11 9.28
N LEU A 130 4.30 14.52 10.19
CA LEU A 130 3.81 13.93 11.44
C LEU A 130 2.74 12.82 11.24
N TYR A 131 2.79 12.09 10.13
CA TYR A 131 1.74 11.13 9.74
C TYR A 131 0.35 11.79 9.54
N LEU A 132 0.25 13.12 9.43
CA LEU A 132 -0.99 13.81 9.03
C LEU A 132 -1.49 13.39 7.62
N PRO A 133 -0.63 13.10 6.62
CA PRO A 133 -1.10 12.62 5.31
C PRO A 133 -1.68 11.21 5.36
N TYR A 134 -1.36 10.46 6.42
CA TYR A 134 -2.00 9.18 6.70
C TYR A 134 -3.45 9.38 7.17
N LEU A 135 -3.79 10.53 7.81
CA LEU A 135 -5.17 10.92 8.11
C LEU A 135 -5.95 11.38 6.88
N ALA A 136 -5.29 11.80 5.79
CA ALA A 136 -5.98 12.13 4.53
C ALA A 136 -6.74 10.93 3.94
N VAL A 137 -6.32 9.70 4.28
CA VAL A 137 -7.05 8.45 3.98
C VAL A 137 -8.43 8.40 4.65
N LEU A 138 -8.63 9.11 5.77
CA LEU A 138 -9.92 9.20 6.47
C LEU A 138 -10.90 10.17 5.79
N PHE A 139 -10.38 11.10 4.98
CA PHE A 139 -11.19 12.15 4.33
C PHE A 139 -11.35 11.95 2.82
N THR A 140 -10.72 10.93 2.23
CA THR A 140 -10.83 10.61 0.80
C THR A 140 -11.73 9.41 0.60
N ASP A 141 -12.78 9.54 -0.22
CA ASP A 141 -13.77 8.49 -0.49
C ASP A 141 -13.15 7.17 -0.93
N SER A 142 -12.05 7.22 -1.67
CA SER A 142 -11.34 6.05 -2.21
C SER A 142 -10.25 5.48 -1.27
N LYS A 143 -10.10 6.04 -0.04
CA LYS A 143 -9.09 5.64 0.96
C LYS A 143 -7.65 5.59 0.38
N ILE A 144 -7.32 6.49 -0.52
CA ILE A 144 -5.99 6.58 -1.16
C ILE A 144 -5.07 7.37 -0.24
N GLY A 145 -3.94 6.80 0.15
CA GLY A 145 -2.89 7.52 0.86
C GLY A 145 -2.09 8.41 -0.08
N LEU A 146 -1.52 9.51 0.43
CA LEU A 146 -0.67 10.39 -0.39
C LEU A 146 0.48 9.62 -1.08
N HIS A 147 1.08 8.67 -0.37
CA HIS A 147 2.11 7.79 -0.93
C HIS A 147 1.57 6.90 -2.06
N ASP A 148 0.37 6.36 -1.91
CA ASP A 148 -0.30 5.52 -2.90
C ASP A 148 -0.68 6.33 -4.16
N PHE A 149 -1.09 7.59 -3.99
CA PHE A 149 -1.35 8.51 -5.10
C PHE A 149 -0.08 8.81 -5.89
N ILE A 150 1.00 9.17 -5.22
CA ILE A 150 2.32 9.43 -5.85
C ILE A 150 2.85 8.18 -6.55
N GLY A 151 2.63 7.01 -5.94
CA GLY A 151 3.09 5.73 -6.45
C GLY A 151 2.23 5.13 -7.56
N ASP A 152 1.10 5.74 -7.91
CA ASP A 152 0.10 5.11 -8.77
C ASP A 152 -0.27 3.68 -8.30
N THR A 153 -0.45 3.49 -6.99
CA THR A 153 -0.77 2.19 -6.40
C THR A 153 -2.00 2.24 -5.51
N TYR A 154 -2.63 1.08 -5.31
CA TYR A 154 -3.67 0.89 -4.30
C TYR A 154 -3.23 -0.18 -3.30
N ALA A 155 -3.55 0.03 -2.03
CA ALA A 155 -3.48 -1.02 -1.03
C ALA A 155 -4.84 -1.72 -0.93
N VAL A 156 -4.84 -3.02 -1.17
CA VAL A 156 -6.03 -3.85 -1.26
C VAL A 156 -6.05 -4.95 -0.22
N ASP A 157 -7.21 -5.25 0.33
CA ASP A 157 -7.43 -6.41 1.18
C ASP A 157 -7.63 -7.65 0.30
N ASN A 158 -6.72 -8.61 0.45
CA ASN A 158 -6.66 -9.81 -0.39
C ASN A 158 -7.94 -10.64 -0.32
N LYS A 159 -8.62 -10.66 0.83
CA LYS A 159 -9.83 -11.45 1.01
C LYS A 159 -10.93 -10.94 0.07
N TYR A 160 -11.20 -9.64 0.09
CA TYR A 160 -12.25 -9.05 -0.75
C TYR A 160 -11.88 -9.06 -2.23
N LYS A 161 -10.59 -8.92 -2.54
CA LYS A 161 -10.10 -9.05 -3.91
C LYS A 161 -10.38 -10.44 -4.49
N GLU A 162 -10.09 -11.50 -3.74
CA GLU A 162 -10.33 -12.88 -4.17
C GLU A 162 -11.82 -13.15 -4.44
N TYR A 163 -12.71 -12.69 -3.55
CA TYR A 163 -14.15 -12.77 -3.80
C TYR A 163 -14.58 -11.99 -5.05
N GLY A 164 -13.99 -10.82 -5.29
CA GLY A 164 -14.29 -10.01 -6.47
C GLY A 164 -13.88 -10.68 -7.76
N ASP A 165 -12.70 -11.30 -7.78
CA ASP A 165 -12.17 -12.00 -8.96
C ASP A 165 -13.03 -13.23 -9.31
N VAL A 166 -13.50 -13.98 -8.30
CA VAL A 166 -14.40 -15.13 -8.50
C VAL A 166 -15.74 -14.70 -9.10
N ILE A 167 -16.40 -13.70 -8.51
CA ILE A 167 -17.72 -13.26 -9.01
C ILE A 167 -17.58 -12.67 -10.41
N LYS A 168 -16.50 -11.91 -10.68
CA LYS A 168 -16.22 -11.38 -12.04
C LYS A 168 -16.07 -12.49 -13.08
N HIS A 169 -15.51 -13.64 -12.73
CA HIS A 169 -15.37 -14.77 -13.65
C HIS A 169 -16.69 -15.48 -13.96
N GLU A 170 -17.65 -15.44 -13.04
CA GLU A 170 -18.97 -16.06 -13.19
C GLU A 170 -19.98 -15.14 -13.88
N MET A 171 -19.61 -13.89 -14.19
CA MET A 171 -20.51 -12.90 -14.77
C MET A 171 -20.79 -13.11 -16.27
N HIS A 172 -22.01 -12.76 -16.67
CA HIS A 172 -22.38 -12.72 -18.08
C HIS A 172 -21.73 -11.53 -18.82
N PRO A 173 -21.42 -11.67 -20.13
CA PRO A 173 -20.69 -10.66 -20.92
C PRO A 173 -21.33 -9.26 -20.96
N HIS A 174 -22.66 -9.20 -20.89
CA HIS A 174 -23.39 -7.92 -20.91
C HIS A 174 -23.29 -7.18 -19.57
N THR A 175 -23.21 -7.92 -18.46
CA THR A 175 -22.99 -7.38 -17.12
C THR A 175 -21.56 -6.90 -16.97
N GLU A 176 -20.58 -7.69 -17.45
CA GLU A 176 -19.15 -7.31 -17.48
C GLU A 176 -18.93 -5.98 -18.21
N ARG A 177 -19.58 -5.76 -19.35
CA ARG A 177 -19.43 -4.52 -20.12
C ARG A 177 -19.95 -3.31 -19.36
N LYS A 178 -21.14 -3.41 -18.75
CA LYS A 178 -21.70 -2.33 -17.93
C LYS A 178 -20.86 -2.04 -16.69
N LEU A 179 -20.26 -3.08 -16.11
CA LEU A 179 -19.31 -2.93 -15.01
C LEU A 179 -18.04 -2.18 -15.44
N LYS A 180 -17.43 -2.56 -16.56
CA LYS A 180 -16.25 -1.87 -17.11
C LYS A 180 -16.50 -0.39 -17.36
N GLU A 181 -17.65 -0.07 -17.99
CA GLU A 181 -18.04 1.33 -18.23
C GLU A 181 -18.20 2.12 -16.92
N LYS A 182 -18.73 1.49 -15.84
CA LYS A 182 -18.81 2.08 -14.49
C LYS A 182 -17.45 2.22 -13.80
N GLU A 183 -16.57 1.23 -13.93
CA GLU A 183 -15.23 1.22 -13.33
C GLU A 183 -14.33 2.29 -13.94
N ASP A 184 -14.32 2.42 -15.28
CA ASP A 184 -13.54 3.43 -15.99
C ASP A 184 -13.97 4.85 -15.58
N PHE A 185 -15.27 5.10 -15.49
CA PHE A 185 -15.80 6.38 -15.03
C PHE A 185 -15.34 6.71 -13.60
N ARG A 186 -15.38 5.72 -12.70
CA ARG A 186 -15.05 5.92 -11.28
C ARG A 186 -13.55 6.05 -11.04
N GLN A 187 -12.70 5.26 -11.72
CA GLN A 187 -11.24 5.43 -11.66
C GLN A 187 -10.80 6.84 -12.10
N THR A 188 -11.52 7.40 -13.07
CA THR A 188 -11.27 8.77 -13.55
C THR A 188 -11.65 9.80 -12.48
N ALA A 189 -12.77 9.60 -11.79
CA ALA A 189 -13.25 10.49 -10.72
C ALA A 189 -12.46 10.37 -9.40
N ASP A 190 -12.04 9.17 -9.01
CA ASP A 190 -11.30 8.91 -7.77
C ASP A 190 -9.86 9.47 -7.76
N ARG A 191 -9.37 9.89 -8.94
CA ARG A 191 -8.01 10.44 -9.11
C ARG A 191 -7.97 11.95 -9.35
N THR A 192 -9.12 12.60 -9.37
CA THR A 192 -9.27 14.05 -9.44
C THR A 192 -9.61 14.56 -8.04
N PHE A 193 -8.75 15.41 -7.47
CA PHE A 193 -9.08 16.18 -6.28
C PHE A 193 -9.94 17.36 -6.70
N ASP A 194 -11.26 17.17 -6.78
CA ASP A 194 -12.23 18.27 -6.88
C ASP A 194 -12.52 18.88 -5.49
#